data_AF-A0A958M919-F1
#
_entry.id   AF-A0A958M919-F1
#
_cell.length_a   1.000
_cell.length_b   1.000
_cell.length_c   1.000
_cell.angle_alpha   90.00
_cell.angle_beta   90.00
_cell.angle_gamma   90.00
#
_symmetry.space_group_name_H-M   'P 1'
#
loop_
_entity.id
_entity.type
_entity.pdbx_description
1 polymer ?
#
loop_
_entity_poly.entity_id
_entity_poly.type
_entity_poly.pdbx_seq_one_letter_code
_entity_poly.pdbx_strand_id
1 'polypeptide(L)' 'MRILWLNEYAEFIGGCEAYVHQTAKLLNEKSVESVLLYSVKSKVSSGFAAPYSRCFPAVDLEKQITALNPDL' A
#
# COMPACT_ATOMS: atom_id res chain seq x y z
N MET A 1 -11.23 -9.62 -3.24
CA MET A 1 -10.26 -8.98 -4.15
C MET A 1 -9.22 -8.28 -3.31
N ARG A 2 -7.93 -8.44 -3.65
CA ARG A 2 -6.77 -7.87 -2.98
C ARG A 2 -5.94 -7.09 -3.99
N ILE A 3 -5.65 -5.84 -3.67
CA ILE A 3 -4.83 -4.95 -4.48
C ILE A 3 -3.51 -4.71 -3.76
N LEU A 4 -2.40 -4.91 -4.46
CA LEU A 4 -1.06 -4.60 -3.99
C LEU A 4 -0.62 -3.23 -4.52
N TRP A 5 -0.36 -2.31 -3.60
CA TRP A 5 0.17 -0.99 -3.88
C TRP A 5 1.69 -1.04 -3.75
N LEU A 6 2.41 -0.65 -4.80
CA LEU A 6 3.86 -0.52 -4.81
C LEU A 6 4.21 0.96 -4.88
N ASN A 7 4.63 1.54 -3.75
CA ASN A 7 5.00 2.95 -3.68
C ASN A 7 6.46 3.11 -3.29
N GLU A 8 7.10 4.20 -3.75
CA GLU A 8 8.41 4.56 -3.19
C GLU A 8 8.25 5.06 -1.75
N TYR A 9 7.25 5.89 -1.49
CA TYR A 9 7.02 6.53 -0.20
C TYR A 9 5.74 6.05 0.49
N ALA A 10 5.84 5.81 1.81
CA ALA A 10 4.72 5.48 2.70
C ALA A 10 4.31 6.68 3.59
N GLU A 11 4.40 7.88 3.03
CA GLU A 11 4.08 9.14 3.71
C GLU A 11 3.59 10.18 2.68
N PHE A 12 2.87 11.21 3.11
CA PHE A 12 2.38 12.26 2.22
C PHE A 12 3.50 13.24 1.86
N ILE A 13 4.15 13.03 0.71
CA ILE A 13 5.20 13.93 0.21
C ILE A 13 4.66 14.87 -0.88
N GLY A 14 3.64 14.44 -1.64
CA GLY A 14 3.03 15.23 -2.70
C GLY A 14 1.55 14.89 -2.92
N GLY A 15 1.06 15.21 -4.13
CA GLY A 15 -0.34 15.04 -4.50
C GLY A 15 -0.73 13.61 -4.91
N CYS A 16 0.24 12.82 -5.39
CA CYS A 16 -0.03 11.44 -5.81
C CYS A 16 -0.45 10.58 -4.61
N GLU A 17 0.22 10.78 -3.48
CA GLU A 17 0.02 10.06 -2.23
C GLU A 17 -1.40 10.25 -1.69
N ALA A 18 -1.95 11.46 -1.83
CA ALA A 18 -3.33 11.74 -1.47
C ALA A 18 -4.32 10.93 -2.32
N TYR A 19 -4.07 10.81 -3.63
CA TYR A 19 -4.93 10.03 -4.52
C TYR A 19 -4.92 8.54 -4.17
N VAL A 20 -3.74 7.93 -4.03
CA VAL A 20 -3.65 6.49 -3.68
C VAL A 20 -4.21 6.20 -2.29
N HIS A 21 -3.98 7.07 -1.31
CA HIS A 21 -4.56 6.95 0.03
C HIS A 21 -6.09 6.97 0.00
N GLN A 22 -6.67 7.96 -0.66
CA GLN A 22 -8.13 8.09 -0.78
C GLN A 22 -8.73 6.93 -1.57
N THR A 23 -8.03 6.48 -2.62
CA THR A 23 -8.48 5.34 -3.43
C THR A 23 -8.47 4.05 -2.61
N ALA A 24 -7.38 3.75 -1.89
CA ALA A 24 -7.30 2.60 -1.00
C ALA A 24 -8.42 2.63 0.06
N LYS A 25 -8.67 3.82 0.64
CA LYS A 25 -9.78 4.02 1.60
C LYS A 25 -11.15 3.68 0.98
N LEU A 26 -11.46 4.22 -0.19
CA LEU A 26 -12.73 3.97 -0.89
C LEU A 26 -12.89 2.50 -1.31
N LEU A 27 -11.79 1.82 -1.66
CA LEU A 27 -11.79 0.41 -2.02
C LEU A 27 -12.10 -0.48 -0.82
N ASN A 28 -11.60 -0.14 0.37
CA ASN A 28 -11.94 -0.87 1.60
C ASN A 28 -13.43 -0.77 1.93
N GLU A 29 -14.05 0.39 1.69
CA GLU A 29 -15.51 0.57 1.86
C GLU A 29 -16.31 -0.37 0.94
N LYS A 30 -15.69 -0.85 -0.15
CA LYS A 30 -16.23 -1.85 -1.07
C LYS A 30 -15.73 -3.28 -0.79
N SER A 31 -15.15 -3.53 0.39
CA SER A 31 -14.59 -4.83 0.79
C SER A 31 -13.46 -5.34 -0.12
N VAL A 32 -12.75 -4.42 -0.79
CA VAL A 32 -11.51 -4.72 -1.52
C VAL A 32 -10.35 -4.47 -0.56
N GLU A 33 -9.50 -5.48 -0.37
CA GLU A 33 -8.35 -5.37 0.53
C GLU A 33 -7.20 -4.62 -0.15
N SER A 34 -6.68 -3.59 0.51
CA SER A 34 -5.49 -2.86 0.05
C SER A 34 -4.26 -3.21 0.89
N VAL A 35 -3.19 -3.70 0.25
CA VAL A 35 -1.89 -4.01 0.87
C VAL A 35 -0.82 -3.11 0.28
N LEU A 36 0.01 -2.47 1.10
CA LEU A 36 1.08 -1.58 0.65
C LEU A 36 2.45 -2.23 0.82
N LEU A 37 3.27 -2.21 -0.24
CA LEU A 37 4.71 -2.30 -0.15
C LEU A 37 5.35 -0.94 -0.44
N TYR A 38 6.34 -0.58 0.37
CA TYR A 38 7.04 0.70 0.25
C TYR A 38 8.56 0.55 0.24
N SER A 39 9.31 1.54 -0.25
CA SER A 39 10.77 1.47 -0.25
C SER A 39 11.36 1.32 1.16
N VAL A 40 12.37 0.46 1.33
CA VAL A 40 13.12 0.33 2.60
C VAL A 40 13.74 1.64 3.08
N LYS A 41 13.91 2.63 2.18
CA LYS A 41 14.46 3.95 2.50
C LYS A 41 13.40 4.95 2.99
N SER A 42 12.12 4.64 2.83
CA SER A 42 11.02 5.54 3.17
C SER A 42 10.64 5.43 4.64
N LYS A 43 10.22 6.56 5.23
CA LYS A 43 9.53 6.57 6.51
C LYS A 43 8.06 6.20 6.31
N VAL A 44 7.48 5.53 7.28
CA VAL A 44 6.05 5.22 7.28
C VAL A 44 5.33 6.23 8.17
N SER A 45 4.39 6.96 7.58
CA SER A 45 3.43 7.77 8.33
C SER A 45 2.22 6.91 8.70
N SER A 46 1.86 6.87 9.98
CA SER A 46 0.69 6.13 10.46
C SER A 46 -0.61 6.59 9.80
N GLY A 47 -0.75 7.90 9.56
CA GLY A 47 -1.92 8.46 8.87
C GLY A 47 -2.01 8.04 7.40
N PHE A 48 -0.86 7.92 6.72
CA PHE A 48 -0.79 7.40 5.36
C PHE A 48 -1.06 5.90 5.32
N ALA A 49 -0.53 5.14 6.29
CA ALA A 49 -0.69 3.68 6.35
C ALA A 49 -2.09 3.22 6.77
N ALA A 50 -2.90 4.09 7.39
CA ALA A 50 -4.20 3.76 7.98
C ALA A 50 -5.19 3.00 7.08
N PRO A 51 -5.35 3.28 5.78
CA PRO A 51 -6.27 2.53 4.92
C PRO A 51 -5.69 1.21 4.42
N TYR A 52 -4.44 0.85 4.69
CA TYR A 52 -3.90 -0.42 4.21
C TYR A 52 -4.04 -1.48 5.31
N SER A 53 -4.56 -2.66 4.96
CA SER A 53 -4.71 -3.77 5.91
C SER A 53 -3.34 -4.26 6.39
N ARG A 54 -2.35 -4.15 5.52
CA ARG A 54 -0.96 -4.57 5.72
C ARG A 54 -0.02 -3.59 5.01
N CYS A 55 1.07 -3.25 5.67
CA CYS A 55 2.12 -2.36 5.17
C CYS A 55 3.48 -2.99 5.46
N PHE A 56 4.30 -3.21 4.42
CA PHE A 56 5.63 -3.78 4.57
C PHE A 56 6.67 -3.06 3.69
N PRO A 57 7.95 -3.04 4.07
CA PRO A 57 8.98 -2.64 3.13
C PRO A 57 9.10 -3.66 1.98
N ALA A 58 9.34 -3.17 0.77
CA ALA A 58 9.68 -3.96 -0.41
C ALA A 58 11.15 -4.41 -0.32
N VAL A 59 11.37 -5.71 -0.08
CA VAL A 59 12.69 -6.31 0.10
C VAL A 59 12.95 -7.38 -0.97
N ASP A 60 11.96 -8.26 -1.20
CA ASP A 60 11.99 -9.31 -2.22
C ASP A 60 10.61 -9.36 -2.87
N LEU A 61 10.45 -8.56 -3.93
CA LEU A 61 9.14 -8.34 -4.55
C LEU A 61 8.52 -9.64 -5.06
N GLU A 62 9.30 -10.54 -5.67
CA GLU A 62 8.75 -11.80 -6.20
C GLU A 62 8.18 -12.69 -5.08
N LYS A 63 8.94 -12.87 -4.00
CA LYS A 63 8.44 -13.64 -2.84
C LYS A 63 7.27 -12.96 -2.16
N GLN A 64 7.34 -11.63 -2.00
CA GLN A 64 6.27 -10.87 -1.35
C GLN A 64 4.98 -10.89 -2.16
N ILE A 65 5.05 -10.68 -3.48
CA ILE A 65 3.88 -10.78 -4.38
C ILE A 65 3.29 -12.19 -4.32
N THR A 66 4.12 -13.22 -4.43
CA THR A 66 3.66 -14.63 -4.36
C THR A 66 2.99 -14.94 -3.02
N ALA A 67 3.58 -14.52 -1.90
CA ALA A 67 3.04 -14.77 -0.57
C ALA A 67 1.76 -13.96 -0.27
N LEU A 68 1.69 -12.72 -0.79
CA LEU A 68 0.52 -11.87 -0.64
C LEU A 68 -0.62 -12.28 -1.59
N ASN A 69 -0.30 -12.93 -2.71
CA ASN A 69 -1.24 -13.39 -3.73
C ASN A 69 -2.29 -12.32 -4.07
N PRO A 70 -1.88 -11.13 -4.57
CA PRO A 70 -2.82 -10.09 -4.98
C PRO A 70 -3.55 -10.48 -6.26
N ASP A 71 -4.77 -9.96 -6.42
CA ASP A 71 -5.53 -10.06 -7.66
C ASP A 71 -5.12 -8.98 -8.67
N LEU A 72 -4.61 -7.84 -8.16
CA LEU A 72 -4.11 -6.70 -8.93
C LEU A 72 -2.89 -6.07 -8.25
#